data_AF-A0A522WRZ7-F1
#
_entry.id   AF-A0A522WRZ7-F1
#
_cell.length_a   1.000
_cell.length_b   1.000
_cell.length_c   1.000
_cell.angle_alpha   90.00
_cell.angle_beta   90.00
_cell.angle_gamma   90.00
#
_symmetry.space_group_name_H-M   'P 1'
#
loop_
_entity.id
_entity.type
_entity.pdbx_description
1 polymer ?
#
loop_
_entity_poly.entity_id
_entity_poly.type
_entity_poly.pdbx_seq_one_letter_code
_entity_poly.pdbx_strand_id
1 'polypeptide(L)'
;MPKNSDDVSYSIITLSHADGWALGRNFLFMDTLISEQGESSQVNLYGEFYSYLSLSKITGKTLSYGLFKDLNLAAGVNAGENLDSDRSGARIILYGFNVDFNLPGFQLFSVDFLRHDVLEPVSFKSSWQITPAWKLPFALFGTHWSLEGFADFIGPKGPSYAGSVLAQPQLRLDVGDFFGVGNHLYVGIEYQYWNNKYGIKGLHESLPQALLLWKF
;
A
#
# COMPACT_ATOMS: atom_id res chain seq x y z
N MET A 1 -7.69 -18.71 0.85
CA MET A 1 -8.37 -19.06 2.14
C MET A 1 -7.47 -19.97 2.99
N PRO A 2 -7.53 -19.98 4.34
CA PRO A 2 -6.58 -20.67 5.23
C PRO A 2 -6.65 -22.22 5.25
N LYS A 3 -7.26 -22.83 4.22
CA LYS A 3 -7.52 -24.28 4.17
C LYS A 3 -7.01 -24.95 2.89
N ASN A 4 -6.38 -24.21 2.00
CA ASN A 4 -5.75 -24.80 0.83
C ASN A 4 -4.31 -25.20 1.17
N SER A 5 -3.98 -26.47 1.03
CA SER A 5 -2.62 -26.98 1.25
C SER A 5 -1.70 -26.78 0.04
N ASP A 6 -2.30 -26.45 -1.11
CA ASP A 6 -1.60 -26.34 -2.37
C ASP A 6 -1.04 -24.93 -2.54
N ASP A 7 0.10 -24.83 -3.23
CA ASP A 7 0.63 -23.55 -3.66
C ASP A 7 -0.36 -22.91 -4.65
N VAL A 8 -0.83 -21.71 -4.33
CA VAL A 8 -1.75 -20.94 -5.18
C VAL A 8 -0.97 -19.85 -5.89
N SER A 9 -1.14 -19.76 -7.22
CA SER A 9 -0.52 -18.69 -8.03
C SER A 9 -1.58 -17.72 -8.55
N TYR A 10 -1.27 -16.43 -8.50
CA TYR A 10 -2.11 -15.36 -9.01
C TYR A 10 -1.35 -14.49 -10.02
N SER A 11 -2.07 -14.02 -11.03
CA SER A 11 -1.69 -12.84 -11.79
C SER A 11 -2.33 -11.61 -11.14
N ILE A 12 -1.56 -10.53 -10.94
CA ILE A 12 -2.05 -9.29 -10.33
C ILE A 12 -1.90 -8.15 -11.34
N ILE A 13 -3.00 -7.42 -11.56
CA ILE A 13 -3.00 -6.20 -12.36
C ILE A 13 -3.34 -5.04 -11.42
N THR A 14 -2.41 -4.10 -11.29
CA THR A 14 -2.58 -2.92 -10.42
C THR A 14 -2.74 -1.65 -11.26
N LEU A 15 -3.78 -0.88 -10.96
CA LEU A 15 -3.92 0.50 -11.39
C LEU A 15 -3.66 1.42 -10.19
N SER A 16 -2.70 2.32 -10.29
CA SER A 16 -2.40 3.30 -9.23
C SER A 16 -2.47 4.73 -9.75
N HIS A 17 -2.94 5.65 -8.90
CA HIS A 17 -2.98 7.09 -9.16
C HIS A 17 -2.52 7.88 -7.95
N ALA A 18 -1.72 8.92 -8.17
CA ALA A 18 -1.28 9.85 -7.15
C ALA A 18 -1.31 11.27 -7.70
N ASP A 19 -1.92 12.20 -6.95
CA ASP A 19 -2.03 13.60 -7.35
C ASP A 19 -1.88 14.55 -6.16
N GLY A 20 -1.55 15.80 -6.48
CA GLY A 20 -1.53 16.91 -5.52
C GLY A 20 -2.48 18.02 -5.96
N TRP A 21 -3.21 18.58 -5.01
CA TRP A 21 -4.16 19.67 -5.25
C TRP A 21 -3.94 20.82 -4.26
N ALA A 22 -4.80 21.84 -4.34
CA ALA A 22 -4.62 23.11 -3.62
C ALA A 22 -4.49 22.94 -2.10
N LEU A 23 -5.17 21.95 -1.51
CA LEU A 23 -5.17 21.74 -0.05
C LEU A 23 -4.42 20.48 0.39
N GLY A 24 -3.95 19.65 -0.53
CA GLY A 24 -3.57 18.30 -0.16
C GLY A 24 -2.98 17.46 -1.27
N ARG A 25 -3.11 16.14 -1.10
CA ARG A 25 -2.79 15.10 -2.07
C ARG A 25 -3.75 13.92 -1.93
N ASN A 26 -3.87 13.13 -2.97
CA ASN A 26 -4.59 11.86 -2.92
C ASN A 26 -3.70 10.73 -3.43
N PHE A 27 -4.01 9.52 -2.97
CA PHE A 27 -3.43 8.28 -3.46
C PHE A 27 -4.54 7.25 -3.62
N LEU A 28 -4.52 6.53 -4.73
CA LEU A 28 -5.45 5.46 -5.05
C LEU A 28 -4.65 4.28 -5.62
N PHE A 29 -4.99 3.07 -5.23
CA PHE A 29 -4.68 1.90 -6.05
C PHE A 29 -5.84 0.92 -6.07
N MET A 30 -5.86 0.08 -7.10
CA MET A 30 -6.79 -1.01 -7.26
C MET A 30 -6.08 -2.20 -7.91
N ASP A 31 -6.15 -3.35 -7.26
CA ASP A 31 -5.63 -4.63 -7.70
C ASP A 31 -6.77 -5.53 -8.18
N THR A 32 -6.54 -6.16 -9.32
CA THR A 32 -7.31 -7.32 -9.79
C THR A 32 -6.43 -8.55 -9.68
N LEU A 33 -6.77 -9.48 -8.79
CA LEU A 33 -6.08 -10.73 -8.58
C LEU A 33 -6.85 -11.86 -9.28
N ILE A 34 -6.18 -12.57 -10.17
CA ILE A 34 -6.76 -13.65 -10.99
C ILE A 34 -6.07 -14.96 -10.62
N SER A 35 -6.82 -15.94 -10.13
CA SER A 35 -6.29 -17.26 -9.77
C SER A 35 -5.87 -18.02 -11.04
N GLU A 36 -4.65 -18.56 -11.04
CA GLU A 36 -4.09 -19.31 -12.17
C GLU A 36 -4.05 -20.82 -11.88
N GLN A 37 -3.52 -21.21 -10.71
CA GLN A 37 -3.34 -22.60 -10.30
C GLN A 37 -3.50 -22.75 -8.79
N GLY A 38 -3.75 -23.99 -8.36
CA GLY A 38 -3.86 -24.35 -6.95
C GLY A 38 -5.25 -24.14 -6.35
N GLU A 39 -6.17 -23.44 -7.01
CA GLU A 39 -7.55 -23.29 -6.56
C GLU A 39 -8.55 -23.14 -7.72
N SER A 40 -9.85 -23.10 -7.40
CA SER A 40 -10.90 -22.75 -8.36
C SER A 40 -10.64 -21.36 -8.95
N SER A 41 -10.87 -21.18 -10.25
CA SER A 41 -10.81 -19.87 -10.91
C SER A 41 -11.62 -18.85 -10.11
N GLN A 42 -10.96 -17.79 -9.64
CA GLN A 42 -11.56 -16.68 -8.91
C GLN A 42 -10.95 -15.36 -9.37
N VAL A 43 -11.75 -14.30 -9.32
CA VAL A 43 -11.32 -12.92 -9.50
C VAL A 43 -11.59 -12.13 -8.23
N ASN A 44 -10.53 -11.62 -7.61
CA ASN A 44 -10.62 -10.77 -6.44
C ASN A 44 -10.25 -9.34 -6.82
N LEU A 45 -11.05 -8.38 -6.37
CA LEU A 45 -10.73 -6.96 -6.45
C LEU A 45 -10.33 -6.47 -5.07
N TYR A 46 -9.30 -5.64 -5.00
CA TYR A 46 -8.94 -4.90 -3.80
C TYR A 46 -8.55 -3.48 -4.18
N GLY A 47 -8.88 -2.50 -3.36
CA GLY A 47 -8.44 -1.14 -3.62
C GLY A 47 -8.47 -0.28 -2.38
N GLU A 48 -7.63 0.74 -2.41
CA GLU A 48 -7.51 1.71 -1.33
C GLU A 48 -7.47 3.12 -1.89
N PHE A 49 -8.16 4.03 -1.24
CA PHE A 49 -8.13 5.46 -1.52
C PHE A 49 -7.80 6.22 -0.25
N TYR A 50 -6.79 7.08 -0.31
CA TYR A 50 -6.41 7.99 0.77
C TYR A 50 -6.40 9.43 0.28
N SER A 51 -6.87 10.31 1.16
CA SER A 51 -6.76 11.75 0.97
C SER A 51 -6.09 12.39 2.18
N TYR A 52 -5.18 13.31 1.91
CA TYR A 52 -4.38 14.00 2.90
C TYR A 52 -4.57 15.50 2.76
N LEU A 53 -4.98 16.16 3.85
CA LEU A 53 -5.13 17.60 3.94
C LEU A 53 -3.93 18.20 4.66
N SER A 54 -3.13 18.99 3.94
CA SER A 54 -1.89 19.58 4.44
C SER A 54 -2.19 20.79 5.32
N LEU A 55 -1.72 20.77 6.56
CA LEU A 55 -1.85 21.92 7.45
C LEU A 55 -1.02 23.10 6.93
N SER A 56 0.13 22.86 6.29
CA SER A 56 0.91 23.94 5.67
C SER A 56 0.14 24.63 4.55
N LYS A 57 -0.50 23.88 3.65
CA LYS A 57 -1.32 24.42 2.55
C LYS A 57 -2.58 25.13 3.07
N ILE A 58 -3.28 24.54 4.04
CA ILE A 58 -4.51 25.10 4.61
C ILE A 58 -4.25 26.41 5.35
N THR A 59 -3.17 26.48 6.13
CA THR A 59 -2.87 27.66 6.95
C THR A 59 -2.05 28.72 6.21
N GLY A 60 -1.48 28.39 5.06
CA GLY A 60 -0.53 29.22 4.34
C GLY A 60 0.81 29.42 5.05
N LYS A 61 1.08 28.67 6.13
CA LYS A 61 2.32 28.74 6.91
C LYS A 61 3.19 27.54 6.59
N THR A 62 4.50 27.76 6.50
CA THR A 62 5.46 26.66 6.38
C THR A 62 5.63 25.99 7.75
N LEU A 63 5.21 24.73 7.88
CA LEU A 63 5.38 23.94 9.12
C LEU A 63 6.68 23.11 9.13
N SER A 64 7.46 23.14 8.05
CA SER A 64 8.70 22.38 7.94
C SER A 64 9.74 22.82 8.97
N TYR A 65 10.33 21.84 9.66
CA TYR A 65 11.44 22.04 10.60
C TYR A 65 12.35 20.81 10.66
N GLY A 66 13.63 20.98 10.32
CA GLY A 66 14.59 19.88 10.27
C GLY A 66 14.15 18.77 9.32
N LEU A 67 14.04 17.54 9.82
CA LEU A 67 13.57 16.39 9.05
C LEU A 67 12.06 16.38 8.83
N PHE A 68 11.29 17.19 9.56
CA PHE A 68 9.84 17.26 9.41
C PHE A 68 9.47 18.22 8.27
N LYS A 69 8.62 17.76 7.36
CA LYS A 69 8.17 18.51 6.19
C LYS A 69 6.80 19.13 6.42
N ASP A 70 5.83 18.31 6.83
CA ASP A 70 4.44 18.75 7.01
C ASP A 70 3.69 17.81 7.96
N LEU A 71 2.59 18.32 8.49
CA LEU A 71 1.58 17.55 9.20
C LEU A 71 0.29 17.60 8.37
N ASN A 72 -0.37 16.46 8.22
CA ASN A 72 -1.58 16.32 7.42
C ASN A 72 -2.69 15.66 8.23
N LEU A 73 -3.94 16.05 8.01
CA LEU A 73 -5.08 15.20 8.35
C LEU A 73 -5.20 14.12 7.27
N ALA A 74 -5.45 12.88 7.68
CA ALA A 74 -5.51 11.73 6.78
C ALA A 74 -6.86 11.03 6.92
N ALA A 75 -7.43 10.63 5.78
CA ALA A 75 -8.61 9.77 5.71
C ALA A 75 -8.41 8.74 4.60
N GLY A 76 -8.88 7.52 4.83
CA GLY A 76 -8.71 6.40 3.92
C GLY A 76 -9.93 5.49 3.89
N VAL A 77 -10.12 4.82 2.76
CA VAL A 77 -11.09 3.75 2.59
C VAL A 77 -10.45 2.59 1.86
N ASN A 78 -10.63 1.38 2.37
CA ASN A 78 -10.16 0.16 1.72
C ASN A 78 -11.37 -0.73 1.45
N ALA A 79 -11.43 -1.30 0.24
CA ALA A 79 -12.51 -2.16 -0.18
C ALA A 79 -11.95 -3.38 -0.90
N GLY A 80 -12.43 -4.57 -0.54
CA GLY A 80 -12.13 -5.81 -1.26
C GLY A 80 -13.40 -6.56 -1.61
N GLU A 81 -13.41 -7.25 -2.75
CA GLU A 81 -14.54 -8.07 -3.19
C GLU A 81 -14.03 -9.33 -3.90
N ASN A 82 -14.74 -10.44 -3.73
CA ASN A 82 -14.51 -11.63 -4.54
C ASN A 82 -15.69 -11.79 -5.49
N LEU A 83 -15.46 -11.63 -6.79
CA LEU A 83 -16.52 -11.60 -7.80
C LEU A 83 -17.22 -12.95 -7.99
N ASP A 84 -16.62 -14.02 -7.48
CA ASP A 84 -17.11 -15.39 -7.53
C ASP A 84 -17.71 -15.85 -6.17
N SER A 85 -17.91 -14.91 -5.23
CA SER A 85 -18.46 -15.15 -3.89
C SER A 85 -19.78 -14.38 -3.69
N ASP A 86 -20.71 -14.98 -2.95
CA ASP A 86 -21.94 -14.34 -2.49
C ASP A 86 -21.76 -13.54 -1.18
N ARG A 87 -20.58 -13.67 -0.56
CA ARG A 87 -20.23 -12.96 0.68
C ARG A 87 -19.58 -11.63 0.34
N SER A 88 -20.02 -10.58 1.04
CA SER A 88 -19.35 -9.27 0.99
C SER A 88 -17.89 -9.38 1.43
N GLY A 89 -17.01 -8.68 0.71
CA GLY A 89 -15.61 -8.56 1.10
C GLY A 89 -15.35 -7.45 2.13
N ALA A 90 -14.08 -7.09 2.29
CA ALA A 90 -13.67 -6.15 3.32
C ALA A 90 -14.14 -4.72 3.02
N ARG A 91 -14.62 -4.00 4.04
CA ARG A 91 -14.84 -2.54 3.98
C ARG A 91 -14.20 -1.93 5.22
N ILE A 92 -13.22 -1.04 5.02
CA ILE A 92 -12.42 -0.46 6.09
C ILE A 92 -12.43 1.06 5.92
N ILE A 93 -12.62 1.78 7.02
CA ILE A 93 -12.42 3.22 7.09
C ILE A 93 -11.21 3.49 7.98
N LEU A 94 -10.35 4.39 7.51
CA LEU A 94 -9.19 4.87 8.25
C LEU A 94 -9.24 6.39 8.38
N TYR A 95 -8.81 6.91 9.53
CA TYR A 95 -8.70 8.35 9.74
C TYR A 95 -7.70 8.68 10.83
N GLY A 96 -7.03 9.81 10.71
CA GLY A 96 -6.05 10.25 11.69
C GLY A 96 -5.18 11.35 11.11
N PHE A 97 -3.87 11.20 11.27
CA PHE A 97 -2.91 12.16 10.77
C PHE A 97 -1.74 11.47 10.08
N ASN A 98 -1.03 12.24 9.28
CA ASN A 98 0.15 11.81 8.56
C ASN A 98 1.26 12.84 8.73
N VAL A 99 2.49 12.36 8.92
CA VAL A 99 3.68 13.20 8.99
C VAL A 99 4.53 12.96 7.76
N ASP A 100 4.81 14.03 7.02
CA ASP A 100 5.76 14.01 5.91
C ASP A 100 7.17 14.36 6.40
N PHE A 101 8.17 13.73 5.81
CA PHE A 101 9.57 13.96 6.15
C PHE A 101 10.40 14.43 4.95
N ASN A 102 11.38 15.28 5.24
CA ASN A 102 12.44 15.71 4.32
C ASN A 102 13.71 14.90 4.61
N LEU A 103 13.72 13.61 4.23
CA LEU A 103 14.88 12.76 4.41
C LEU A 103 15.81 12.82 3.18
N PRO A 104 17.15 12.87 3.36
CA PRO A 104 18.09 12.87 2.24
C PRO A 104 17.88 11.68 1.29
N GLY A 105 17.80 11.95 -0.01
CA GLY A 105 17.62 10.94 -1.05
C GLY A 105 16.16 10.50 -1.29
N PHE A 106 15.28 10.60 -0.30
CA PHE A 106 13.88 10.20 -0.46
C PHE A 106 13.10 11.24 -1.29
N GLN A 107 12.41 10.77 -2.33
CA GLN A 107 11.36 11.56 -2.99
C GLN A 107 10.08 11.61 -2.15
N LEU A 108 9.83 10.52 -1.41
CA LEU A 108 8.74 10.42 -0.46
C LEU A 108 9.21 9.60 0.74
N PHE A 109 8.99 10.13 1.94
CA PHE A 109 8.98 9.35 3.16
C PHE A 109 7.92 9.96 4.07
N SER A 110 6.91 9.17 4.42
CA SER A 110 5.79 9.62 5.22
C SER A 110 5.37 8.52 6.19
N VAL A 111 4.77 8.89 7.30
CA VAL A 111 4.21 7.94 8.26
C VAL A 111 2.78 8.33 8.57
N ASP A 112 1.85 7.40 8.33
CA ASP A 112 0.45 7.54 8.72
C ASP A 112 0.24 6.99 10.13
N PHE A 113 -0.61 7.66 10.90
CA PHE A 113 -1.07 7.25 12.23
C PHE A 113 -2.59 7.31 12.24
N LEU A 114 -3.22 6.16 11.99
CA LEU A 114 -4.63 6.08 11.68
C LEU A 114 -5.38 5.24 12.72
N ARG A 115 -6.62 5.63 12.99
CA ARG A 115 -7.63 4.70 13.46
C ARG A 115 -7.97 3.75 12.31
N HIS A 116 -8.15 2.47 12.63
CA HIS A 116 -8.50 1.43 11.66
C HIS A 116 -9.81 0.76 12.09
N ASP A 117 -10.86 1.03 11.32
CA ASP A 117 -12.23 0.58 11.59
C ASP A 117 -12.72 -0.37 10.49
N VAL A 118 -12.97 -1.62 10.86
CA VAL A 118 -13.53 -2.64 9.93
C VAL A 118 -15.04 -2.58 10.03
N LEU A 119 -15.69 -2.28 8.92
CA LEU A 119 -17.15 -2.25 8.80
C LEU A 119 -17.70 -3.61 8.36
N GLU A 120 -17.03 -4.26 7.41
CA GLU A 120 -17.42 -5.53 6.81
C GLU A 120 -16.21 -6.46 6.60
N PRO A 121 -16.42 -7.78 6.53
CA PRO A 121 -17.70 -8.51 6.67
C PRO A 121 -18.14 -8.70 8.12
N VAL A 122 -17.26 -8.41 9.08
CA VAL A 122 -17.55 -8.45 10.52
C VAL A 122 -17.05 -7.16 11.13
N SER A 123 -17.93 -6.44 11.82
CA SER A 123 -17.52 -5.27 12.58
C SER A 123 -16.72 -5.71 13.80
N PHE A 124 -15.46 -5.30 13.85
CA PHE A 124 -14.57 -5.51 15.00
C PHE A 124 -14.45 -4.24 15.83
N LYS A 125 -13.91 -4.36 17.06
CA LYS A 125 -13.46 -3.18 17.78
C LYS A 125 -12.41 -2.45 16.95
N SER A 126 -12.61 -1.16 16.78
CA SER A 126 -11.66 -0.23 16.22
C SER A 126 -10.25 -0.38 16.82
N SER A 127 -9.23 -0.37 15.97
CA SER A 127 -7.82 -0.41 16.40
C SER A 127 -7.02 0.72 15.74
N TRP A 128 -5.70 0.60 15.68
CA TRP A 128 -4.81 1.57 15.06
C TRP A 128 -4.03 0.93 13.91
N GLN A 129 -3.57 1.77 12.99
CA GLN A 129 -2.63 1.42 11.94
C GLN A 129 -1.52 2.49 11.89
N ILE A 130 -0.27 2.04 11.82
CA ILE A 130 0.88 2.90 11.55
C ILE A 130 1.47 2.46 10.22
N THR A 131 1.62 3.38 9.26
CA THR A 131 2.09 3.05 7.91
C THR A 131 3.22 3.97 7.48
N PRO A 132 4.50 3.59 7.63
CA PRO A 132 5.56 4.15 6.83
C PRO A 132 5.37 3.82 5.34
N ALA A 133 5.51 4.83 4.49
CA ALA A 133 5.58 4.69 3.04
C ALA A 133 6.80 5.44 2.51
N TRP A 134 7.44 4.89 1.48
CA TRP A 134 8.69 5.45 0.95
C TRP A 134 8.84 5.35 -0.57
N LYS A 135 9.62 6.27 -1.10
CA LYS A 135 10.18 6.25 -2.44
C LYS A 135 11.60 6.82 -2.41
N LEU A 136 12.57 5.95 -2.64
CA LEU A 136 13.99 6.26 -2.63
C LEU A 136 14.59 5.95 -4.01
N PRO A 137 14.70 6.94 -4.92
CA PRO A 137 15.43 6.78 -6.16
C PRO A 137 16.95 6.77 -5.91
N PHE A 138 17.69 6.03 -6.73
CA PHE A 138 19.14 6.04 -6.73
C PHE A 138 19.69 5.65 -8.10
N ALA A 139 20.96 5.95 -8.35
CA ALA A 139 21.65 5.53 -9.57
C ALA A 139 22.76 4.53 -9.20
N LEU A 140 22.86 3.45 -9.97
CA LEU A 140 23.86 2.41 -9.78
C LEU A 140 24.35 1.93 -11.15
N PHE A 141 25.68 1.89 -11.35
CA PHE A 141 26.31 1.45 -12.60
C PHE A 141 25.74 2.10 -13.89
N GLY A 142 25.39 3.39 -13.84
CA GLY A 142 24.84 4.12 -14.98
C GLY A 142 23.36 3.83 -15.28
N THR A 143 22.66 3.17 -14.36
CA THR A 143 21.23 2.84 -14.47
C THR A 143 20.44 3.47 -13.32
N HIS A 144 19.16 3.79 -13.54
CA HIS A 144 18.30 4.43 -12.53
C HIS A 144 17.37 3.42 -11.87
N TRP A 145 17.35 3.46 -10.55
CA TRP A 145 16.58 2.55 -9.71
C TRP A 145 15.70 3.31 -8.74
N SER A 146 14.68 2.64 -8.21
CA SER A 146 13.97 3.09 -7.02
C SER A 146 13.64 1.93 -6.08
N LEU A 147 13.78 2.19 -4.78
CA LEU A 147 13.22 1.37 -3.72
C LEU A 147 11.96 2.07 -3.20
N GLU A 148 10.81 1.44 -3.40
CA GLU A 148 9.49 2.00 -3.08
C GLU A 148 8.70 1.01 -2.24
N GLY A 149 7.64 1.47 -1.58
CA GLY A 149 6.72 0.58 -0.88
C GLY A 149 6.17 1.17 0.40
N PHE A 150 5.52 0.31 1.17
CA PHE A 150 4.96 0.64 2.48
C PHE A 150 5.03 -0.55 3.42
N ALA A 151 4.78 -0.30 4.70
CA ALA A 151 4.51 -1.35 5.67
C ALA A 151 3.40 -0.93 6.64
N ASP A 152 2.33 -1.69 6.71
CA ASP A 152 1.23 -1.48 7.64
C ASP A 152 1.45 -2.27 8.92
N PHE A 153 1.49 -1.57 10.04
CA PHE A 153 1.45 -2.16 11.37
C PHE A 153 0.07 -1.95 11.96
N ILE A 154 -0.73 -3.01 12.00
CA ILE A 154 -2.14 -2.97 12.40
C ILE A 154 -2.28 -3.59 13.78
N GLY A 155 -2.85 -2.83 14.71
CA GLY A 155 -3.11 -3.30 16.07
C GLY A 155 -4.17 -4.41 16.16
N PRO A 156 -4.16 -5.20 17.24
CA PRO A 156 -5.19 -6.22 17.47
C PRO A 156 -6.57 -5.58 17.64
N LYS A 157 -7.63 -6.34 17.32
CA LYS A 157 -9.03 -5.90 17.37
C LYS A 157 -9.88 -6.80 18.29
N GLY A 158 -9.45 -6.90 19.55
CA GLY A 158 -10.02 -7.83 20.53
C GLY A 158 -9.33 -9.20 20.52
N PRO A 159 -9.87 -10.19 21.26
CA PRO A 159 -9.17 -11.46 21.51
C PRO A 159 -9.03 -12.35 20.27
N SER A 160 -9.91 -12.19 19.28
CA SER A 160 -9.98 -13.06 18.08
C SER A 160 -9.32 -12.45 16.84
N TYR A 161 -8.74 -11.25 16.95
CA TYR A 161 -8.06 -10.57 15.85
C TYR A 161 -6.68 -10.15 16.31
N ALA A 162 -5.65 -10.87 15.86
CA ALA A 162 -4.27 -10.59 16.19
C ALA A 162 -3.79 -9.29 15.53
N GLY A 163 -2.76 -8.66 16.11
CA GLY A 163 -2.03 -7.62 15.40
C GLY A 163 -1.39 -8.20 14.14
N SER A 164 -1.42 -7.41 13.06
CA SER A 164 -0.98 -7.83 11.73
C SER A 164 0.09 -6.89 11.20
N VAL A 165 0.99 -7.44 10.37
CA VAL A 165 1.91 -6.64 9.56
C VAL A 165 1.73 -7.03 8.11
N LEU A 166 1.58 -6.04 7.23
CA LEU A 166 1.71 -6.17 5.77
C LEU A 166 2.88 -5.30 5.34
N ALA A 167 3.74 -5.78 4.45
CA ALA A 167 4.74 -4.94 3.79
C ALA A 167 4.89 -5.33 2.33
N GLN A 168 5.03 -4.33 1.46
CA GLN A 168 5.23 -4.51 0.00
C GLN A 168 6.37 -3.61 -0.51
N PRO A 169 7.63 -3.84 -0.10
CA PRO A 169 8.77 -3.25 -0.76
C PRO A 169 8.87 -3.69 -2.23
N GLN A 170 9.20 -2.75 -3.09
CA GLN A 170 9.48 -2.93 -4.50
C GLN A 170 10.86 -2.36 -4.85
N LEU A 171 11.66 -3.14 -5.56
CA LEU A 171 12.88 -2.66 -6.20
C LEU A 171 12.62 -2.58 -7.70
N ARG A 172 12.72 -1.37 -8.26
CA ARG A 172 12.43 -1.08 -9.66
C ARG A 172 13.67 -0.57 -10.37
N LEU A 173 13.88 -1.04 -11.59
CA LEU A 173 14.86 -0.54 -12.56
C LEU A 173 14.11 0.16 -13.68
N ASP A 174 14.52 1.38 -14.00
CA ASP A 174 14.06 2.10 -15.19
C ASP A 174 14.73 1.52 -16.42
N VAL A 175 14.03 0.64 -17.12
CA VAL A 175 14.52 0.08 -18.40
C VAL A 175 14.15 0.97 -19.57
N GLY A 176 13.24 1.93 -19.37
CA GLY A 176 12.87 2.92 -20.38
C GLY A 176 14.06 3.76 -20.84
N ASP A 177 15.04 3.97 -19.96
CA ASP A 177 16.31 4.65 -20.28
C ASP A 177 17.05 4.00 -21.45
N PHE A 178 16.98 2.68 -21.61
CA PHE A 178 17.63 1.95 -22.70
C PHE A 178 16.92 2.12 -24.05
N PHE A 179 15.66 2.57 -24.05
CA PHE A 179 14.79 2.65 -25.23
C PHE A 179 14.31 4.07 -25.52
N GLY A 180 14.85 5.09 -24.83
CA GLY A 180 14.48 6.50 -25.03
C GLY A 180 13.12 6.88 -24.45
N VAL A 181 12.56 6.06 -23.55
CA VAL A 181 11.28 6.30 -22.83
C VAL A 181 11.51 6.24 -21.32
N GLY A 182 12.61 6.83 -20.86
CA GLY A 182 12.97 6.89 -19.44
C GLY A 182 11.82 7.41 -18.58
N ASN A 183 11.71 6.88 -17.37
CA ASN A 183 10.67 7.14 -16.40
C ASN A 183 9.24 6.71 -16.82
N HIS A 184 9.12 5.84 -17.83
CA HIS A 184 7.84 5.24 -18.23
C HIS A 184 7.80 3.72 -18.07
N LEU A 185 8.90 3.01 -18.34
CA LEU A 185 8.92 1.54 -18.30
C LEU A 185 9.88 1.01 -17.24
N TYR A 186 9.34 0.26 -16.30
CA TYR A 186 10.10 -0.33 -15.21
C TYR A 186 9.94 -1.85 -15.15
N VAL A 187 11.03 -2.52 -14.79
CA VAL A 187 11.00 -3.93 -14.38
C VAL A 187 11.55 -4.04 -12.96
N GLY A 188 11.12 -5.04 -12.22
CA GLY A 188 11.56 -5.16 -10.84
C GLY A 188 11.09 -6.40 -10.13
N ILE A 189 11.25 -6.35 -8.82
CA ILE A 189 10.70 -7.33 -7.89
C ILE A 189 9.84 -6.60 -6.87
N GLU A 190 8.72 -7.22 -6.50
CA GLU A 190 7.97 -6.89 -5.30
C GLU A 190 8.10 -8.05 -4.32
N TYR A 191 8.15 -7.73 -3.03
CA TYR A 191 8.07 -8.74 -1.98
C TYR A 191 6.90 -8.43 -1.05
N GLN A 192 5.87 -9.26 -1.10
CA GLN A 192 4.74 -9.16 -0.16
C GLN A 192 5.02 -10.02 1.06
N TYR A 193 4.99 -9.38 2.22
CA TYR A 193 5.14 -10.03 3.51
C TYR A 193 3.92 -9.82 4.37
N TRP A 194 3.37 -10.91 4.91
CA TRP A 194 2.38 -10.84 5.97
C TRP A 194 2.82 -11.57 7.23
N ASN A 195 2.57 -10.93 8.36
CA ASN A 195 2.56 -11.56 9.67
C ASN A 195 1.15 -11.47 10.26
N ASN A 196 0.49 -12.62 10.47
CA ASN A 196 -0.93 -12.73 10.84
C ASN A 196 -1.88 -12.10 9.80
N LYS A 197 -1.79 -12.54 8.54
CA LYS A 197 -2.60 -12.06 7.41
C LYS A 197 -4.08 -11.99 7.80
N TYR A 198 -4.70 -10.84 7.52
CA TYR A 198 -6.09 -10.52 7.90
C TYR A 198 -6.42 -10.61 9.40
N GLY A 199 -5.41 -10.51 10.28
CA GLY A 199 -5.56 -10.66 11.72
C GLY A 199 -5.66 -12.12 12.20
N ILE A 200 -5.45 -13.10 11.31
CA ILE A 200 -5.50 -14.52 11.64
C ILE A 200 -4.16 -14.93 12.23
N LYS A 201 -4.14 -15.26 13.53
CA LYS A 201 -2.92 -15.63 14.24
C LYS A 201 -2.25 -16.86 13.60
N GLY A 202 -0.96 -16.74 13.30
CA GLY A 202 -0.15 -17.81 12.71
C GLY A 202 -0.26 -17.94 11.19
N LEU A 203 -1.10 -17.12 10.54
CA LEU A 203 -1.16 -17.06 9.09
C LEU A 203 -0.09 -16.08 8.59
N HIS A 204 1.06 -16.61 8.17
CA HIS A 204 2.16 -15.82 7.61
C HIS A 204 2.20 -15.98 6.09
N GLU A 205 2.72 -14.96 5.40
CA GLU A 205 2.93 -15.01 3.95
C GLU A 205 4.28 -14.38 3.60
N SER A 206 4.94 -14.93 2.59
CA SER A 206 6.19 -14.43 2.04
C SER A 206 6.18 -14.73 0.55
N LEU A 207 5.92 -13.70 -0.25
CA LEU A 207 5.59 -13.86 -1.66
C LEU A 207 6.45 -12.91 -2.52
N PRO A 208 7.55 -13.39 -3.12
CA PRO A 208 8.27 -12.65 -4.14
C PRO A 208 7.46 -12.64 -5.45
N GLN A 209 7.44 -11.49 -6.12
CA GLN A 209 6.71 -11.27 -7.36
C GLN A 209 7.63 -10.60 -8.38
N ALA A 210 7.49 -11.00 -9.65
CA ALA A 210 8.09 -10.26 -10.75
C ALA A 210 7.19 -9.06 -11.10
N LEU A 211 7.79 -7.88 -11.27
CA LEU A 211 7.08 -6.63 -11.53
C LEU A 211 7.40 -6.11 -12.94
N LEU A 212 6.36 -5.76 -13.68
CA LEU A 212 6.43 -4.95 -14.90
C LEU A 212 5.48 -3.76 -14.71
N LEU A 213 5.99 -2.54 -14.84
CA LEU A 213 5.21 -1.34 -14.60
C LEU A 213 5.36 -0.36 -15.77
N TRP A 214 4.22 0.15 -16.23
CA TRP A 214 4.15 1.29 -17.13
C TRP A 214 3.59 2.51 -16.39
N LYS A 215 4.33 3.62 -16.42
CA LYS A 215 3.94 4.91 -15.85
C LYS A 215 3.53 5.84 -16.99
N PHE A 216 2.33 6.42 -16.87
CA PHE A 216 1.79 7.40 -17.81
C PHE A 216 2.31 8.82 -17.51
#